data_AF-A0A382KGN2-F1
#
_entry.id   AF-A0A382KGN2-F1
#
_cell.length_a   1.000
_cell.length_b   1.000
_cell.length_c   1.000
_cell.angle_alpha   90.00
_cell.angle_beta   90.00
_cell.angle_gamma   90.00
#
_symmetry.space_group_name_H-M   'P 1'
#
loop_
_entity.id
_entity.type
_entity.pdbx_description
1 polymer ?
#
loop_
_entity_poly.entity_id
_entity_poly.type
_entity_poly.pdbx_seq_one_letter_code
_entity_poly.pdbx_strand_id
1 'polypeptide(L)'
;AYGGDNAIRSLRVRTPITTRLLTYTHRVAVGVVGRGALGADHGIGVAGRAARAVSMFDQRGCVSPHVLYVEEGGKVEPAEWARVLWNALADLEVELPVGQLRSGEASAVHQMRGMAEVREASGAGTRDFYETPGFATVIFEPELDFTVSCLSRVVYVKPIRNWEVVPEVLDGVKQHLQTVALEGLGPRRKTLAEMLGQMGVTRITSFEKAPWPPPWWHHDGSSVLAGMVRWIDLEGEGD
;
A
#
# COMPACT_ATOMS: atom_id res chain seq x y z
N ALA A 1 10.35 18.65 -2.85
CA ALA A 1 11.40 17.61 -2.85
C ALA A 1 10.81 16.30 -2.38
N TYR A 2 11.11 15.21 -3.07
CA TYR A 2 10.77 13.85 -2.67
C TYR A 2 12.05 13.14 -2.23
N GLY A 3 12.00 12.37 -1.15
CA GLY A 3 13.15 11.58 -0.72
C GLY A 3 13.02 11.04 0.70
N GLY A 4 13.98 10.19 1.07
CA GLY A 4 14.08 9.68 2.44
C GLY A 4 14.43 10.76 3.45
N ASP A 5 14.19 10.46 4.72
CA ASP A 5 14.24 11.43 5.81
C ASP A 5 15.59 12.14 5.95
N ASN A 6 16.71 11.43 5.68
CA ASN A 6 18.05 12.02 5.69
C ASN A 6 18.24 13.06 4.57
N ALA A 7 17.74 12.78 3.37
CA ALA A 7 17.81 13.72 2.25
C ALA A 7 16.96 14.96 2.53
N ILE A 8 15.74 14.75 3.05
CA ILE A 8 14.84 15.83 3.43
C ILE A 8 15.42 16.68 4.56
N ARG A 9 16.01 16.07 5.60
CA ARG A 9 16.71 16.78 6.69
C ARG A 9 17.85 17.64 6.15
N SER A 10 18.67 17.08 5.26
CA SER A 10 19.77 17.80 4.61
C SER A 10 19.29 18.98 3.77
N LEU A 11 18.17 18.85 3.07
CA LEU A 11 17.56 19.96 2.33
C LEU A 11 17.03 21.05 3.26
N ARG A 12 16.38 20.68 4.36
CA ARG A 12 15.85 21.64 5.34
C ARG A 12 16.94 22.55 5.92
N VAL A 13 18.10 21.99 6.25
CA VAL A 13 19.24 22.75 6.80
C VAL A 13 19.86 23.72 5.78
N ARG A 14 19.84 23.36 4.49
CA ARG A 14 20.48 24.14 3.41
C ARG A 14 19.55 25.14 2.72
N THR A 15 18.24 25.06 2.99
CA THR A 15 17.27 25.92 2.32
C THR A 15 17.16 27.25 3.07
N PRO A 16 17.32 28.42 2.39
CA PRO A 16 17.14 29.71 3.02
C PRO A 16 15.73 29.84 3.64
N ILE A 17 15.62 30.55 4.76
CA ILE A 17 14.33 30.75 5.45
C ILE A 17 13.29 31.48 4.59
N THR A 18 13.73 32.25 3.60
CA THR A 18 12.89 32.94 2.61
C THR A 18 12.39 32.04 1.48
N THR A 19 12.94 30.83 1.36
CA THR A 19 12.58 29.88 0.30
C THR A 19 11.61 28.85 0.83
N ARG A 20 10.44 28.76 0.20
CA ARG A 20 9.44 27.76 0.56
C ARG A 20 9.93 26.35 0.17
N LEU A 21 10.02 25.47 1.15
CA LEU A 21 10.40 24.08 0.95
C LEU A 21 9.21 23.15 1.21
N LEU A 22 8.67 22.57 0.14
CA LEU A 22 7.70 21.47 0.23
C LEU A 22 8.45 20.13 0.20
N THR A 23 8.18 19.24 1.16
CA THR A 23 8.87 17.96 1.31
C THR A 23 7.89 16.82 1.42
N TYR A 24 8.17 15.73 0.72
CA TYR A 24 7.42 14.48 0.83
C TYR A 24 8.42 13.39 1.24
N THR A 25 8.19 12.83 2.43
CA THR A 25 9.01 11.76 3.02
C THR A 25 8.51 10.40 2.55
N HIS A 26 9.20 9.35 3.00
CA HIS A 26 8.73 7.99 2.73
C HIS A 26 7.35 7.76 3.34
N ARG A 27 6.49 7.12 2.54
CA ARG A 27 5.12 6.75 2.92
C ARG A 27 4.86 5.32 2.51
N VAL A 28 3.93 4.68 3.20
CA VAL A 28 3.49 3.32 2.94
C VAL A 28 1.99 3.28 2.70
N ALA A 29 1.57 2.28 1.92
CA ALA A 29 0.18 1.98 1.66
C ALA A 29 -0.16 0.55 2.06
N VAL A 30 -1.44 0.33 2.37
CA VAL A 30 -2.01 -0.99 2.69
C VAL A 30 -3.35 -1.18 2.01
N GLY A 31 -3.77 -2.44 1.90
CA GLY A 31 -5.11 -2.84 1.48
C GLY A 31 -5.88 -3.50 2.60
N VAL A 32 -7.20 -3.33 2.61
CA VAL A 32 -8.14 -4.10 3.45
C VAL A 32 -9.23 -4.67 2.56
N VAL A 33 -9.38 -5.99 2.62
CA VAL A 33 -10.38 -6.74 1.88
C VAL A 33 -11.40 -7.29 2.86
N GLY A 34 -12.58 -6.68 2.88
CA GLY A 34 -13.69 -7.16 3.69
C GLY A 34 -14.31 -8.44 3.10
N ARG A 35 -14.95 -9.24 3.94
CA ARG A 35 -15.58 -10.52 3.54
C ARG A 35 -16.59 -10.40 2.41
N GLY A 36 -17.23 -9.21 2.25
CA GLY A 36 -18.15 -8.94 1.14
C GLY A 36 -17.49 -8.85 -0.24
N ALA A 37 -16.16 -8.71 -0.30
CA ALA A 37 -15.36 -8.80 -1.52
C ALA A 37 -14.89 -10.23 -1.83
N LEU A 38 -15.01 -11.16 -0.88
CA LEU A 38 -14.53 -12.55 -0.99
C LEU A 38 -15.63 -13.50 -1.46
N GLY A 39 -16.37 -13.11 -2.50
CA GLY A 39 -17.25 -14.01 -3.25
C GLY A 39 -16.49 -14.77 -4.34
N ALA A 40 -17.08 -15.82 -4.93
CA ALA A 40 -16.41 -16.59 -5.98
C ALA A 40 -15.96 -15.70 -7.17
N ASP A 41 -16.92 -15.03 -7.84
CA ASP A 41 -16.58 -14.16 -8.98
C ASP A 41 -15.99 -12.81 -8.52
N HIS A 42 -16.52 -12.26 -7.42
CA HIS A 42 -16.09 -10.96 -6.92
C HIS A 42 -14.64 -11.01 -6.39
N GLY A 43 -14.23 -12.12 -5.77
CA GLY A 43 -12.91 -12.32 -5.20
C GLY A 43 -11.81 -12.32 -6.27
N ILE A 44 -12.08 -12.91 -7.43
CA ILE A 44 -11.18 -12.89 -8.59
C ILE A 44 -11.02 -11.45 -9.11
N GLY A 45 -12.14 -10.73 -9.29
CA GLY A 45 -12.10 -9.34 -9.73
C GLY A 45 -11.34 -8.42 -8.76
N VAL A 46 -11.51 -8.63 -7.45
CA VAL A 46 -10.80 -7.88 -6.40
C VAL A 46 -9.31 -8.23 -6.39
N ALA A 47 -8.95 -9.50 -6.55
CA ALA A 47 -7.57 -9.94 -6.69
C ALA A 47 -6.88 -9.29 -7.90
N GLY A 48 -7.55 -9.23 -9.06
CA GLY A 48 -7.01 -8.54 -10.24
C GLY A 48 -6.78 -7.04 -10.02
N ARG A 49 -7.71 -6.35 -9.35
CA ARG A 49 -7.52 -4.94 -8.99
C ARG A 49 -6.39 -4.74 -7.97
N ALA A 50 -6.30 -5.61 -6.97
CA ALA A 50 -5.22 -5.60 -5.97
C ALA A 50 -3.86 -5.87 -6.61
N ALA A 51 -3.76 -6.83 -7.54
CA ALA A 51 -2.55 -7.13 -8.29
C ALA A 51 -2.05 -5.90 -9.06
N ARG A 52 -2.94 -5.18 -9.76
CA ARG A 52 -2.60 -3.90 -10.41
C ARG A 52 -2.20 -2.82 -9.40
N ALA A 53 -2.89 -2.72 -8.26
CA ALA A 53 -2.57 -1.76 -7.21
C ALA A 53 -1.16 -1.96 -6.63
N VAL A 54 -0.77 -3.22 -6.42
CA VAL A 54 0.58 -3.62 -5.98
C VAL A 54 1.61 -3.38 -7.08
N SER A 55 1.30 -3.75 -8.32
CA SER A 55 2.32 -3.88 -9.38
C SER A 55 2.64 -2.58 -10.12
N MET A 56 1.72 -1.61 -10.14
CA MET A 56 1.94 -0.37 -10.89
C MET A 56 3.24 0.31 -10.45
N PHE A 57 4.04 0.70 -11.43
CA PHE A 57 5.39 1.25 -11.24
C PHE A 57 6.32 0.34 -10.43
N ASP A 58 6.18 -0.97 -10.59
CA ASP A 58 6.94 -2.02 -9.88
C ASP A 58 6.90 -1.86 -8.35
N GLN A 59 5.75 -1.43 -7.84
CA GLN A 59 5.50 -1.17 -6.41
C GLN A 59 6.34 -0.04 -5.81
N ARG A 60 7.01 0.78 -6.63
CA ARG A 60 7.91 1.85 -6.16
C ARG A 60 7.15 3.12 -5.74
N GLY A 61 5.85 3.17 -6.00
CA GLY A 61 4.99 4.27 -5.59
C GLY A 61 4.63 4.18 -4.11
N CYS A 62 4.62 5.31 -3.40
CA CYS A 62 4.12 5.41 -2.03
C CYS A 62 2.66 4.96 -1.84
N VAL A 63 1.91 4.86 -2.94
CA VAL A 63 0.51 4.44 -3.00
C VAL A 63 0.35 2.93 -3.21
N SER A 64 1.43 2.21 -3.52
CA SER A 64 1.41 0.78 -3.80
C SER A 64 1.38 -0.01 -2.48
N PRO A 65 0.38 -0.90 -2.27
CA PRO A 65 0.28 -1.62 -1.01
C PRO A 65 1.46 -2.55 -0.74
N HIS A 66 1.97 -2.55 0.49
CA HIS A 66 2.93 -3.55 0.97
C HIS A 66 2.23 -4.77 1.61
N VAL A 67 1.11 -4.50 2.29
CA VAL A 67 0.34 -5.48 3.05
C VAL A 67 -1.13 -5.38 2.68
N LEU A 68 -1.79 -6.52 2.52
CA LEU A 68 -3.22 -6.68 2.33
C LEU A 68 -3.80 -7.45 3.52
N TYR A 69 -4.61 -6.79 4.33
CA TYR A 69 -5.37 -7.43 5.40
C TYR A 69 -6.69 -7.98 4.86
N VAL A 70 -6.94 -9.27 5.04
CA VAL A 70 -8.06 -9.96 4.38
C VAL A 70 -8.95 -10.61 5.42
N GLU A 71 -10.23 -10.21 5.46
CA GLU A 71 -11.18 -10.77 6.43
C GLU A 71 -11.45 -12.27 6.21
N GLU A 72 -11.47 -13.05 7.28
CA GLU A 72 -11.97 -14.42 7.31
C GLU A 72 -13.51 -14.46 7.19
N GLY A 73 -14.06 -15.65 6.89
CA GLY A 73 -15.50 -15.88 6.84
C GLY A 73 -16.18 -15.34 5.58
N GLY A 74 -15.41 -15.15 4.50
CA GLY A 74 -15.91 -14.99 3.14
C GLY A 74 -16.31 -16.33 2.52
N LYS A 75 -16.68 -16.34 1.23
CA LYS A 75 -16.82 -17.59 0.47
C LYS A 75 -15.47 -18.19 0.08
N VAL A 76 -14.45 -17.33 -0.05
CA VAL A 76 -13.06 -17.69 -0.32
C VAL A 76 -12.26 -17.27 0.91
N GLU A 77 -11.55 -18.22 1.52
CA GLU A 77 -10.73 -17.94 2.71
C GLU A 77 -9.45 -17.17 2.34
N PRO A 78 -8.86 -16.37 3.25
CA PRO A 78 -7.69 -15.54 2.95
C PRO A 78 -6.51 -16.28 2.32
N ALA A 79 -6.22 -17.51 2.76
CA ALA A 79 -5.13 -18.32 2.22
C ALA A 79 -5.39 -18.78 0.77
N GLU A 80 -6.65 -19.04 0.42
CA GLU A 80 -7.05 -19.36 -0.96
C GLU A 80 -7.06 -18.09 -1.80
N TRP A 81 -7.56 -16.97 -1.27
CA TRP A 81 -7.53 -15.68 -1.96
C TRP A 81 -6.10 -15.20 -2.24
N ALA A 82 -5.13 -15.49 -1.36
CA ALA A 82 -3.71 -15.23 -1.61
C ALA A 82 -3.19 -15.96 -2.86
N ARG A 83 -3.64 -17.20 -3.11
CA ARG A 83 -3.33 -17.94 -4.35
C ARG A 83 -3.98 -17.28 -5.57
N VAL A 84 -5.23 -16.82 -5.44
CA VAL A 84 -5.92 -16.10 -6.52
C VAL A 84 -5.21 -14.78 -6.86
N LEU A 85 -4.75 -14.04 -5.84
CA LEU A 85 -3.93 -12.85 -6.00
C LEU A 85 -2.60 -13.16 -6.70
N TRP A 86 -1.95 -14.26 -6.32
CA TRP A 86 -0.72 -14.70 -6.98
C TRP A 86 -0.94 -14.97 -8.47
N ASN A 87 -1.97 -15.74 -8.85
CA ASN A 87 -2.31 -15.97 -10.26
C ASN A 87 -2.47 -14.64 -11.01
N ALA A 88 -3.23 -13.70 -10.43
CA ALA A 88 -3.44 -12.39 -11.05
C ALA A 88 -2.14 -11.56 -11.18
N LEU A 89 -1.20 -11.70 -10.24
CA LEU A 89 0.12 -11.06 -10.32
C LEU A 89 1.01 -11.72 -11.39
N ALA A 90 0.98 -13.06 -11.49
CA ALA A 90 1.72 -13.81 -12.49
C ALA A 90 1.23 -13.47 -13.92
N ASP A 91 -0.09 -13.45 -14.12
CA ASP A 91 -0.71 -13.02 -15.39
C ASP A 91 -0.32 -11.58 -15.75
N LEU A 92 -0.33 -10.69 -14.75
CA LEU A 92 0.06 -9.29 -14.94
C LEU A 92 1.56 -9.13 -15.20
N GLU A 93 2.42 -10.00 -14.69
CA GLU A 93 3.86 -9.99 -14.98
C GLU A 93 4.15 -10.36 -16.44
N VAL A 94 3.30 -11.18 -17.07
CA VAL A 94 3.37 -11.43 -18.51
C VAL A 94 2.94 -10.21 -19.32
N GLU A 95 1.86 -9.52 -18.93
CA GLU A 95 1.35 -8.31 -19.60
C GLU A 95 2.30 -7.11 -19.42
N LEU A 96 2.81 -6.96 -18.19
CA LEU A 96 3.65 -5.85 -17.75
C LEU A 96 4.88 -6.45 -17.06
N PRO A 97 5.96 -6.81 -17.77
CA PRO A 97 7.16 -7.32 -17.12
C PRO A 97 7.75 -6.33 -16.13
N VAL A 98 8.34 -6.84 -15.04
CA VAL A 98 9.07 -6.00 -14.07
C VAL A 98 10.23 -5.30 -14.78
N GLY A 99 10.46 -4.03 -14.47
CA GLY A 99 11.60 -3.29 -14.97
C GLY A 99 12.93 -3.92 -14.55
N GLN A 100 14.03 -3.52 -15.20
CA GLN A 100 15.35 -4.04 -14.86
C GLN A 100 15.70 -3.75 -13.39
N LEU A 101 15.78 -4.80 -12.58
CA LEU A 101 16.17 -4.70 -11.18
C LEU A 101 17.67 -4.55 -11.03
N ARG A 102 18.09 -3.73 -10.06
CA ARG A 102 19.48 -3.69 -9.60
C ARG A 102 19.79 -4.98 -8.83
N SER A 103 21.07 -5.36 -8.78
CA SER A 103 21.51 -6.57 -8.06
C SER A 103 21.03 -6.61 -6.60
N GLY A 104 21.06 -5.46 -5.90
CA GLY A 104 20.54 -5.36 -4.53
C GLY A 104 19.03 -5.56 -4.41
N GLU A 105 18.25 -5.10 -5.39
CA GLU A 105 16.79 -5.27 -5.41
C GLU A 105 16.43 -6.73 -5.68
N ALA A 106 17.06 -7.35 -6.68
CA ALA A 106 16.89 -8.78 -6.95
C ALA A 106 17.30 -9.64 -5.74
N SER A 107 18.44 -9.33 -5.11
CA SER A 107 18.89 -10.03 -3.91
C SER A 107 17.90 -9.89 -2.75
N ALA A 108 17.26 -8.73 -2.58
CA ALA A 108 16.28 -8.53 -1.52
C ALA A 108 15.03 -9.39 -1.74
N VAL A 109 14.55 -9.51 -3.00
CA VAL A 109 13.44 -10.41 -3.34
C VAL A 109 13.82 -11.87 -3.03
N HIS A 110 15.00 -12.32 -3.45
CA HIS A 110 15.45 -13.69 -3.18
C HIS A 110 15.61 -13.99 -1.68
N GLN A 111 16.16 -13.06 -0.89
CA GLN A 111 16.28 -13.22 0.56
C GLN A 111 14.91 -13.33 1.22
N MET A 112 13.97 -12.47 0.82
CA MET A 112 12.62 -12.45 1.35
C MET A 112 11.85 -13.75 1.02
N ARG A 113 11.98 -14.28 -0.21
CA ARG A 113 11.44 -15.60 -0.58
C ARG A 113 12.03 -16.71 0.28
N GLY A 114 13.36 -16.77 0.40
CA GLY A 114 14.01 -17.80 1.23
C GLY A 114 13.61 -17.73 2.72
N MET A 115 13.37 -16.54 3.27
CA MET A 115 12.83 -16.41 4.62
C MET A 115 11.40 -16.94 4.74
N ALA A 116 10.56 -16.71 3.73
CA ALA A 116 9.18 -17.20 3.71
C ALA A 116 9.11 -18.73 3.59
N GLU A 117 9.94 -19.33 2.74
CA GLU A 117 10.06 -20.80 2.60
C GLU A 117 10.47 -21.47 3.92
N VAL A 118 11.44 -20.90 4.64
CA VAL A 118 11.85 -21.39 5.96
C VAL A 118 10.70 -21.30 6.98
N ARG A 119 9.91 -20.22 6.94
CA ARG A 119 8.73 -20.06 7.80
C ARG A 119 7.63 -21.06 7.44
N GLU A 120 7.36 -21.28 6.16
CA GLU A 120 6.40 -22.30 5.71
C GLU A 120 6.83 -23.70 6.19
N ALA A 121 8.09 -24.08 5.98
CA ALA A 121 8.64 -25.36 6.41
C ALA A 121 8.59 -25.57 7.94
N SER A 122 8.64 -24.48 8.73
CA SER A 122 8.53 -24.52 10.19
C SER A 122 7.10 -24.73 10.70
N GLY A 123 6.09 -24.74 9.83
CA GLY A 123 4.70 -24.94 10.20
C GLY A 123 4.02 -23.70 10.81
N ALA A 124 4.58 -22.51 10.61
CA ALA A 124 4.04 -21.26 11.14
C ALA A 124 2.74 -20.78 10.44
N GLY A 125 2.19 -21.58 9.51
CA GLY A 125 1.02 -21.23 8.70
C GLY A 125 1.31 -20.25 7.56
N THR A 126 2.56 -19.79 7.43
CA THR A 126 3.05 -19.02 6.28
C THR A 126 3.00 -19.87 5.01
N ARG A 127 2.67 -19.23 3.88
CA ARG A 127 2.78 -19.81 2.54
C ARG A 127 3.32 -18.77 1.60
N ASP A 128 4.17 -19.14 0.66
CA ASP A 128 4.64 -18.25 -0.38
C ASP A 128 4.26 -18.76 -1.76
N PHE A 129 3.98 -17.82 -2.66
CA PHE A 129 3.59 -18.09 -4.03
C PHE A 129 4.44 -17.24 -4.96
N TYR A 130 5.25 -17.90 -5.77
CA TYR A 130 6.09 -17.28 -6.78
C TYR A 130 6.45 -18.29 -7.87
N GLU A 131 6.88 -17.79 -9.03
CA GLU A 131 7.45 -18.61 -10.10
C GLU A 131 8.81 -18.06 -10.55
N THR A 132 9.60 -18.93 -11.18
CA THR A 132 10.88 -18.57 -11.79
C THR A 132 10.88 -18.95 -13.28
N PRO A 133 11.30 -18.06 -14.20
CA PRO A 133 11.79 -16.70 -13.95
C PRO A 133 10.64 -15.72 -13.61
N GLY A 134 10.84 -14.83 -12.64
CA GLY A 134 9.84 -13.83 -12.23
C GLY A 134 10.09 -13.24 -10.84
N PHE A 135 9.54 -12.06 -10.58
CA PHE A 135 9.70 -11.34 -9.30
C PHE A 135 8.39 -11.16 -8.52
N ALA A 136 7.22 -11.31 -9.16
CA ALA A 136 5.96 -11.31 -8.44
C ALA A 136 5.98 -12.35 -7.31
N THR A 137 5.62 -11.91 -6.10
CA THR A 137 5.64 -12.77 -4.91
C THR A 137 4.48 -12.40 -4.01
N VAL A 138 3.70 -13.40 -3.61
CA VAL A 138 2.70 -13.25 -2.55
C VAL A 138 3.13 -14.10 -1.36
N ILE A 139 3.25 -13.48 -0.20
CA ILE A 139 3.43 -14.19 1.07
C ILE A 139 2.14 -14.12 1.86
N PHE A 140 1.52 -15.25 2.09
CA PHE A 140 0.48 -15.40 3.10
C PHE A 140 1.12 -15.61 4.47
N GLU A 141 0.79 -14.80 5.46
CA GLU A 141 1.35 -14.89 6.81
C GLU A 141 0.30 -14.59 7.89
N PRO A 142 0.13 -15.46 8.91
CA PRO A 142 -0.85 -15.22 9.98
C PRO A 142 -0.49 -14.10 10.96
N GLU A 143 0.80 -13.77 11.10
CA GLU A 143 1.27 -12.68 11.95
C GLU A 143 0.74 -11.34 11.43
N LEU A 144 0.09 -10.55 12.28
CA LEU A 144 -0.62 -9.35 11.83
C LEU A 144 0.28 -8.14 11.66
N ASP A 145 1.44 -8.10 12.32
CA ASP A 145 2.32 -6.94 12.33
C ASP A 145 2.63 -6.46 10.91
N PHE A 146 2.58 -5.14 10.72
CA PHE A 146 2.87 -4.55 9.42
C PHE A 146 4.31 -4.87 9.00
N THR A 147 4.46 -5.40 7.79
CA THR A 147 5.75 -5.74 7.20
C THR A 147 5.97 -4.93 5.93
N VAL A 148 7.06 -4.16 5.89
CA VAL A 148 7.47 -3.45 4.67
C VAL A 148 7.96 -4.48 3.65
N SER A 149 7.40 -4.48 2.45
CA SER A 149 7.92 -5.31 1.36
C SER A 149 9.23 -4.76 0.81
N CYS A 150 10.03 -5.62 0.18
CA CYS A 150 11.25 -5.21 -0.53
C CYS A 150 10.97 -4.58 -1.91
N LEU A 151 9.72 -4.16 -2.18
CA LEU A 151 9.23 -3.66 -3.46
C LEU A 151 9.25 -4.76 -4.55
N SER A 152 9.22 -4.37 -5.82
CA SER A 152 9.35 -5.28 -6.96
C SER A 152 8.25 -6.34 -7.00
N ARG A 153 7.02 -5.92 -6.71
CA ARG A 153 5.78 -6.75 -6.77
C ARG A 153 5.72 -7.85 -5.72
N VAL A 154 6.23 -7.54 -4.53
CA VAL A 154 6.18 -8.40 -3.35
C VAL A 154 5.11 -7.89 -2.41
N VAL A 155 4.13 -8.72 -2.06
CA VAL A 155 3.03 -8.33 -1.18
C VAL A 155 2.74 -9.38 -0.12
N TYR A 156 2.46 -8.91 1.09
CA TYR A 156 2.00 -9.75 2.20
C TYR A 156 0.47 -9.79 2.25
N VAL A 157 -0.09 -10.98 2.44
CA VAL A 157 -1.52 -11.20 2.70
C VAL A 157 -1.65 -11.71 4.14
N LYS A 158 -2.33 -10.94 4.99
CA LYS A 158 -2.48 -11.23 6.42
C LYS A 158 -3.96 -11.45 6.75
N PRO A 159 -4.36 -12.64 7.25
CA PRO A 159 -5.76 -12.93 7.57
C PRO A 159 -6.18 -12.16 8.82
N ILE A 160 -7.36 -11.53 8.80
CA ILE A 160 -7.94 -10.88 9.97
C ILE A 160 -9.35 -11.42 10.24
N ARG A 161 -9.73 -11.59 11.51
CA ARG A 161 -11.11 -12.00 11.84
C ARG A 161 -12.14 -10.92 11.54
N ASN A 162 -11.74 -9.65 11.74
CA ASN A 162 -12.60 -8.49 11.63
C ASN A 162 -11.75 -7.25 11.30
N TRP A 163 -12.26 -6.37 10.44
CA TRP A 163 -11.64 -5.09 10.09
C TRP A 163 -11.33 -4.18 11.29
N GLU A 164 -12.01 -4.35 12.42
CA GLU A 164 -11.83 -3.52 13.64
C GLU A 164 -10.40 -3.59 14.21
N VAL A 165 -9.63 -4.63 13.90
CA VAL A 165 -8.23 -4.77 14.35
C VAL A 165 -7.26 -3.92 13.52
N VAL A 166 -7.66 -3.48 12.32
CA VAL A 166 -6.76 -2.81 11.37
C VAL A 166 -6.12 -1.54 11.96
N PRO A 167 -6.85 -0.65 12.67
CA PRO A 167 -6.24 0.50 13.32
C PRO A 167 -5.14 0.15 14.32
N GLU A 168 -5.36 -0.89 15.14
CA GLU A 168 -4.37 -1.33 16.13
C GLU A 168 -3.10 -1.85 15.47
N VAL A 169 -3.26 -2.74 14.48
CA VAL A 169 -2.13 -3.33 13.72
C VAL A 169 -1.31 -2.27 12.98
N LEU A 170 -1.95 -1.17 12.59
CA LEU A 170 -1.32 -0.09 11.85
C LEU A 170 -0.69 0.99 12.74
N ASP A 171 -0.86 0.94 14.07
CA ASP A 171 -0.40 1.99 14.98
C ASP A 171 1.12 2.21 14.90
N GLY A 172 1.89 1.12 14.79
CA GLY A 172 3.35 1.15 14.71
C GLY A 172 3.89 1.88 13.47
N VAL A 173 3.08 2.05 12.42
CA VAL A 173 3.46 2.73 11.17
C VAL A 173 2.63 3.96 10.85
N LYS A 174 1.79 4.44 11.78
CA LYS A 174 0.86 5.56 11.55
C LYS A 174 1.51 6.83 11.01
N GLN A 175 2.76 7.11 11.41
CA GLN A 175 3.49 8.29 10.92
C GLN A 175 3.85 8.20 9.43
N HIS A 176 3.88 7.00 8.86
CA HIS A 176 4.24 6.74 7.46
C HIS A 176 3.03 6.35 6.60
N LEU A 177 1.88 6.03 7.18
CA LEU A 177 0.69 5.67 6.43
C LEU A 177 0.16 6.86 5.61
N GLN A 178 -0.06 6.61 4.33
CA GLN A 178 -0.66 7.60 3.42
C GLN A 178 -1.96 7.07 2.81
N THR A 179 -1.88 5.92 2.16
CA THR A 179 -2.98 5.38 1.36
C THR A 179 -3.49 4.07 1.92
N VAL A 180 -4.80 3.96 2.12
CA VAL A 180 -5.49 2.70 2.44
C VAL A 180 -6.51 2.40 1.35
N ALA A 181 -6.31 1.30 0.64
CA ALA A 181 -7.28 0.77 -0.31
C ALA A 181 -8.27 -0.15 0.42
N LEU A 182 -9.57 0.08 0.27
CA LEU A 182 -10.62 -0.67 0.94
C LEU A 182 -11.57 -1.29 -0.09
N GLU A 183 -11.88 -2.57 0.04
CA GLU A 183 -12.85 -3.31 -0.77
C GLU A 183 -13.79 -4.13 0.12
N GLY A 184 -15.03 -4.36 -0.29
CA GLY A 184 -15.90 -5.37 0.35
C GLY A 184 -16.39 -5.08 1.78
N LEU A 185 -16.21 -3.86 2.30
CA LEU A 185 -16.62 -3.51 3.67
C LEU A 185 -18.10 -3.08 3.80
N GLY A 186 -18.76 -2.73 2.68
CA GLY A 186 -20.16 -2.28 2.69
C GLY A 186 -20.36 -1.07 3.63
N PRO A 187 -21.39 -1.07 4.49
CA PRO A 187 -21.65 0.02 5.45
C PRO A 187 -20.49 0.30 6.41
N ARG A 188 -19.65 -0.72 6.71
CA ARG A 188 -18.51 -0.63 7.64
C ARG A 188 -17.38 0.24 7.11
N ARG A 189 -17.36 0.52 5.79
CA ARG A 189 -16.33 1.33 5.13
C ARG A 189 -16.20 2.72 5.76
N LYS A 190 -17.32 3.38 6.06
CA LYS A 190 -17.30 4.76 6.58
C LYS A 190 -16.68 4.80 7.98
N THR A 191 -17.07 3.89 8.86
CA THR A 191 -16.54 3.78 10.23
C THR A 191 -15.04 3.52 10.23
N LEU A 192 -14.57 2.53 9.45
CA LEU A 192 -13.13 2.29 9.33
C LEU A 192 -12.41 3.51 8.75
N ALA A 193 -13.00 4.19 7.76
CA ALA A 193 -12.39 5.37 7.15
C ALA A 193 -12.21 6.52 8.14
N GLU A 194 -13.18 6.75 9.03
CA GLU A 194 -13.09 7.76 10.09
C GLU A 194 -11.97 7.41 11.09
N MET A 195 -11.89 6.16 11.53
CA MET A 195 -10.83 5.70 12.45
C MET A 195 -9.43 5.86 11.82
N LEU A 196 -9.26 5.43 10.57
CA LEU A 196 -8.00 5.58 9.84
C LEU A 196 -7.65 7.06 9.61
N GLY A 197 -8.64 7.90 9.33
CA GLY A 197 -8.45 9.35 9.20
C GLY A 197 -7.92 9.98 10.49
N GLN A 198 -8.45 9.58 11.64
CA GLN A 198 -7.98 10.05 12.96
C GLN A 198 -6.55 9.59 13.26
N MET A 199 -6.11 8.45 12.71
CA MET A 199 -4.72 8.00 12.80
C MET A 199 -3.75 8.78 11.89
N GLY A 200 -4.27 9.60 10.98
CA GLY A 200 -3.46 10.39 10.04
C GLY A 200 -3.37 9.81 8.62
N VAL A 201 -4.17 8.78 8.29
CA VAL A 201 -4.29 8.33 6.89
C VAL A 201 -4.89 9.44 6.04
N THR A 202 -4.19 9.84 4.99
CA THR A 202 -4.58 11.00 4.17
C THR A 202 -5.33 10.63 2.90
N ARG A 203 -5.38 9.35 2.54
CA ARG A 203 -6.12 8.87 1.36
C ARG A 203 -6.74 7.50 1.61
N ILE A 204 -8.06 7.44 1.45
CA ILE A 204 -8.84 6.20 1.56
C ILE A 204 -9.57 5.98 0.23
N THR A 205 -9.33 4.83 -0.41
CA THR A 205 -9.72 4.63 -1.81
C THR A 205 -10.08 3.16 -2.11
N SER A 206 -10.20 2.78 -3.39
CA SER A 206 -10.36 1.40 -3.86
C SER A 206 -9.04 0.90 -4.45
N PHE A 207 -8.86 -0.40 -4.66
CA PHE A 207 -7.63 -0.88 -5.32
C PHE A 207 -7.48 -0.32 -6.73
N GLU A 208 -8.59 -0.21 -7.48
CA GLU A 208 -8.60 0.35 -8.82
C GLU A 208 -7.98 1.75 -8.89
N LYS A 209 -8.30 2.59 -7.91
CA LYS A 209 -7.90 4.00 -7.89
C LYS A 209 -6.58 4.21 -7.17
N ALA A 210 -6.10 3.26 -6.36
CA ALA A 210 -4.91 3.45 -5.53
C ALA A 210 -3.67 3.90 -6.33
N PRO A 211 -3.31 3.31 -7.48
CA PRO A 211 -2.17 3.76 -8.29
C PRO A 211 -2.33 5.14 -8.92
N TRP A 212 -3.58 5.63 -9.00
CA TRP A 212 -3.95 6.78 -9.83
C TRP A 212 -4.55 7.91 -8.98
N PRO A 213 -3.77 8.58 -8.13
CA PRO A 213 -4.24 9.79 -7.46
C PRO A 213 -4.59 10.86 -8.50
N PRO A 214 -5.75 11.56 -8.38
CA PRO A 214 -6.07 12.64 -9.29
C PRO A 214 -5.07 13.80 -9.14
N PRO A 215 -4.83 14.60 -10.18
CA PRO A 215 -3.85 15.70 -10.13
C PRO A 215 -4.11 16.72 -9.01
N TRP A 216 -5.36 16.90 -8.59
CA TRP A 216 -5.78 17.84 -7.54
C TRP A 216 -5.90 17.20 -6.15
N TRP A 217 -5.41 15.97 -5.95
CA TRP A 217 -5.52 15.33 -4.64
C TRP A 217 -4.74 16.07 -3.56
N HIS A 218 -5.11 15.79 -2.31
CA HIS A 218 -4.40 16.26 -1.14
C HIS A 218 -3.27 15.29 -0.80
N HIS A 219 -2.11 15.42 -1.47
CA HIS A 219 -0.92 14.61 -1.20
C HIS A 219 -0.48 14.83 0.26
N ASP A 220 -0.41 13.75 1.05
CA ASP A 220 -0.14 13.80 2.49
C ASP A 220 -1.06 14.79 3.24
N GLY A 221 -2.32 14.91 2.79
CA GLY A 221 -3.34 15.73 3.45
C GLY A 221 -3.26 17.23 3.10
N SER A 222 -2.33 17.62 2.22
CA SER A 222 -2.17 19.00 1.75
C SER A 222 -2.38 19.10 0.24
N SER A 223 -2.97 20.21 -0.22
CA SER A 223 -3.08 20.45 -1.67
C SER A 223 -1.69 20.52 -2.31
N VAL A 224 -1.51 19.82 -3.43
CA VAL A 224 -0.27 19.89 -4.23
C VAL A 224 0.01 21.30 -4.75
N LEU A 225 -1.02 22.15 -4.81
CA LEU A 225 -0.93 23.55 -5.24
C LEU A 225 -0.64 24.51 -4.10
N ALA A 226 -0.82 24.09 -2.83
CA ALA A 226 -0.76 24.99 -1.68
C ALA A 226 0.55 25.77 -1.56
N GLY A 227 1.65 25.29 -2.17
CA GLY A 227 2.91 26.02 -2.28
C GLY A 227 3.43 26.33 -3.67
N MET A 228 2.56 26.24 -4.67
CA MET A 228 2.83 26.71 -6.02
C MET A 228 2.16 28.05 -6.33
N VAL A 229 1.32 28.55 -5.41
CA VAL A 229 0.61 29.82 -5.54
C VAL A 229 1.08 30.82 -4.48
N ARG A 230 1.02 32.10 -4.84
CA ARG A 230 1.15 33.23 -3.92
C ARG A 230 -0.20 33.93 -3.85
N TRP A 231 -0.77 33.98 -2.66
CA TRP A 231 -1.97 34.76 -2.39
C TRP A 231 -1.60 36.22 -2.19
N ILE A 232 -2.47 37.11 -2.65
CA ILE A 232 -2.39 38.55 -2.44
C ILE A 232 -3.78 38.97 -1.99
N ASP A 233 -3.87 39.57 -0.81
CA ASP A 233 -5.10 40.12 -0.29
C ASP A 233 -5.20 41.60 -0.66
N LEU A 234 -6.38 42.02 -1.10
CA LEU A 234 -6.75 43.41 -1.28
C LEU A 234 -7.93 43.67 -0.34
N GLU A 235 -7.68 44.38 0.75
CA GLU A 235 -8.71 44.82 1.67
C GLU A 235 -9.46 46.01 1.07
N GLY A 236 -10.76 46.12 1.37
CA GLY A 236 -11.57 47.25 0.92
C GLY A 236 -11.16 48.55 1.61
N GLU A 237 -11.33 49.68 0.92
CA GLU A 237 -11.38 50.99 1.58
C GLU A 237 -12.62 50.95 2.48
N GLY A 238 -12.45 50.93 3.80
CA GLY A 238 -13.60 50.90 4.71
C GLY A 238 -14.53 52.09 4.50
N ASP A 239 -15.83 51.92 4.80
CA ASP A 239 -16.76 53.03 5.00
C ASP A 239 -16.41 53.83 6.27
#